data_AF-A0A2E6C2J9-F1
#
_entry.id   AF-A0A2E6C2J9-F1
#
_cell.length_a   1.000
_cell.length_b   1.000
_cell.length_c   1.000
_cell.angle_alpha   90.00
_cell.angle_beta   90.00
_cell.angle_gamma   90.00
#
_symmetry.space_group_name_H-M   'P 1'
#
loop_
_entity.id
_entity.type
_entity.pdbx_description
1 polymer ?
#
loop_
_entity_poly.entity_id
_entity_poly.type
_entity_poly.pdbx_seq_one_letter_code
_entity_poly.pdbx_strand_id
1 'polypeptide(L)'
;MDINSINDHSPWWARAFSIFLAVMLFFTVANLFYIEIFGINGINHYSFGNEPINPGEYPENGTSEEQRKYNYSLSEWEDYQAYQEMMQELEDSSLTEITQVFAVLSILVGIPAIAMFWTQNEKMLQFGIAYGAITTIGEVWKAYISSDIIASFMESVPGGADYSWMAKISVLTSGICGIVFIALAIVLHNMYHNLNTMPESGFHLKVDNPGFSDSNHGDNDL
;
A
#
# COMPACT_ATOMS: atom_id res chain seq x y z
N MET A 1 34.31 7.86 -19.29
CA MET A 1 33.10 7.09 -18.96
C MET A 1 32.13 7.31 -20.10
N ASP A 2 31.76 6.25 -20.79
CA ASP A 2 30.84 6.33 -21.93
C ASP A 2 29.45 6.71 -21.40
N ILE A 3 28.84 7.77 -21.93
CA ILE A 3 27.48 8.20 -21.55
C ILE A 3 26.47 7.05 -21.75
N ASN A 4 26.78 6.13 -22.66
CA ASN A 4 26.00 4.93 -22.92
C ASN A 4 26.03 3.93 -21.74
N SER A 5 27.10 3.90 -20.94
CA SER A 5 27.22 2.99 -19.79
C SER A 5 26.39 3.41 -18.56
N ILE A 6 25.95 4.67 -18.50
CA ILE A 6 25.03 5.16 -17.46
C ILE A 6 23.58 4.73 -17.76
N ASN A 7 23.29 4.43 -19.02
CA ASN A 7 21.94 4.13 -19.53
C ASN A 7 21.67 2.66 -19.86
N ASP A 8 22.64 1.75 -19.71
CA ASP A 8 22.38 0.30 -19.70
C ASP A 8 21.66 -0.07 -18.40
N HIS A 9 20.37 0.28 -18.33
CA HIS A 9 19.56 0.04 -17.17
C HIS A 9 19.26 -1.45 -17.05
N SER A 10 19.77 -2.05 -15.98
CA SER A 10 19.63 -3.48 -15.72
C SER A 10 18.15 -3.88 -15.65
N PRO A 11 17.72 -4.93 -16.40
CA PRO A 11 16.35 -5.43 -16.40
C PRO A 11 15.86 -5.90 -15.02
N TRP A 12 16.80 -6.09 -14.10
CA TRP A 12 16.53 -6.51 -12.73
C TRP A 12 15.73 -5.51 -11.91
N TRP A 13 15.73 -4.21 -12.22
CA TRP A 13 14.92 -3.25 -11.47
C TRP A 13 13.42 -3.47 -11.66
N ALA A 14 12.96 -3.71 -12.90
CA ALA A 14 11.55 -4.03 -13.15
C ALA A 14 11.18 -5.41 -12.60
N ARG A 15 12.09 -6.38 -12.68
CA ARG A 15 11.86 -7.73 -12.13
C ARG A 15 11.81 -7.71 -10.60
N ALA A 16 12.71 -7.00 -9.93
CA ALA A 16 12.69 -6.82 -8.48
C ALA A 16 11.39 -6.13 -8.04
N PHE A 17 10.95 -5.10 -8.76
CA PHE A 17 9.67 -4.47 -8.51
C PHE A 17 8.50 -5.44 -8.70
N SER A 18 8.49 -6.26 -9.76
CA SER A 18 7.43 -7.27 -9.96
C SER A 18 7.39 -8.34 -8.87
N ILE A 19 8.53 -8.73 -8.29
CA ILE A 19 8.60 -9.63 -7.13
C ILE A 19 7.96 -8.94 -5.93
N PHE A 20 8.28 -7.67 -5.68
CA PHE A 20 7.64 -6.88 -4.63
C PHE A 20 6.11 -6.79 -4.83
N LEU A 21 5.63 -6.56 -6.06
CA LEU A 21 4.21 -6.59 -6.40
C LEU A 21 3.57 -7.94 -6.07
N ALA A 22 4.24 -9.04 -6.41
CA ALA A 22 3.75 -10.39 -6.13
C ALA A 22 3.64 -10.67 -4.63
N VAL A 23 4.61 -10.21 -3.83
CA VAL A 23 4.57 -10.32 -2.37
C VAL A 23 3.42 -9.50 -1.78
N MET A 24 3.23 -8.25 -2.24
CA MET A 24 2.08 -7.45 -1.82
C MET A 24 0.76 -8.15 -2.16
N LEU A 25 0.63 -8.65 -3.39
CA LEU A 25 -0.59 -9.32 -3.82
C LEU A 25 -0.86 -10.60 -3.03
N PHE A 26 0.19 -11.34 -2.68
CA PHE A 26 0.10 -12.50 -1.80
C PHE A 26 -0.47 -12.12 -0.42
N PHE A 27 -0.01 -11.02 0.19
CA PHE A 27 -0.57 -10.53 1.44
C PHE A 27 -2.03 -10.09 1.30
N THR A 28 -2.42 -9.48 0.19
CA THR A 28 -3.83 -9.16 -0.09
C THR A 28 -4.69 -10.42 -0.12
N VAL A 29 -4.23 -11.48 -0.79
CA VAL A 29 -4.94 -12.77 -0.84
C VAL A 29 -5.00 -13.43 0.54
N ALA A 30 -3.89 -13.43 1.28
CA ALA A 30 -3.83 -13.98 2.64
C ALA A 30 -4.81 -13.23 3.57
N ASN A 31 -4.86 -11.90 3.48
CA ASN A 31 -5.78 -11.07 4.26
C ASN A 31 -7.24 -11.34 3.89
N LEU A 32 -7.55 -11.58 2.61
CA LEU A 32 -8.89 -11.96 2.16
C LEU A 32 -9.34 -13.27 2.83
N PHE A 33 -8.49 -14.31 2.81
CA PHE A 33 -8.79 -15.57 3.48
C PHE A 33 -8.89 -15.42 5.00
N TYR A 34 -8.04 -14.57 5.60
CA TYR A 34 -8.09 -14.30 7.02
C TYR A 34 -9.44 -13.73 7.44
N ILE A 35 -9.91 -12.69 6.75
CA ILE A 35 -11.19 -12.05 7.04
C ILE A 35 -12.36 -13.01 6.77
N GLU A 36 -12.28 -13.85 5.73
CA GLU A 36 -13.34 -14.83 5.45
C GLU A 36 -13.46 -15.92 6.53
N ILE A 37 -12.32 -16.40 7.05
CA ILE A 37 -12.30 -17.50 8.04
C ILE A 37 -12.58 -16.98 9.46
N PHE A 38 -11.99 -15.84 9.82
CA PHE A 38 -11.98 -15.34 11.19
C PHE A 38 -12.88 -14.11 11.41
N GLY A 39 -13.40 -13.50 10.34
CA GLY A 39 -14.10 -12.23 10.40
C GLY A 39 -13.19 -11.06 10.77
N ILE A 40 -13.75 -9.86 10.86
CA ILE A 40 -13.07 -8.71 11.48
C ILE A 40 -12.71 -9.04 12.94
N ASN A 41 -13.52 -9.87 13.59
CA ASN A 41 -13.35 -10.42 14.94
C ASN A 41 -12.16 -11.37 15.11
N GLY A 42 -11.38 -11.66 14.07
CA GLY A 42 -10.20 -12.51 14.19
C GLY A 42 -9.08 -11.92 15.05
N ILE A 43 -8.98 -10.59 15.13
CA ILE A 43 -7.98 -9.87 15.96
C ILE A 43 -8.55 -9.64 17.36
N ASN A 44 -9.02 -10.71 18.01
CA ASN A 44 -9.68 -10.57 19.29
C ASN A 44 -8.67 -10.53 20.45
N HIS A 45 -8.48 -9.32 21.02
CA HIS A 45 -7.68 -9.09 22.22
C HIS A 45 -8.21 -9.93 23.40
N TYR A 46 -9.53 -10.15 23.42
CA TYR A 46 -10.26 -10.96 24.38
C TYR A 46 -10.77 -12.23 23.69
N SER A 47 -9.85 -13.07 23.19
CA SER A 47 -10.19 -14.35 22.57
C SER A 47 -10.08 -15.53 23.56
N PHE A 48 -10.93 -16.54 23.36
CA PHE A 48 -10.85 -17.86 24.00
C PHE A 48 -10.88 -17.87 25.54
N GLY A 49 -11.95 -17.34 26.13
CA GLY A 49 -12.25 -17.54 27.56
C GLY A 49 -11.48 -16.64 28.53
N ASN A 50 -10.78 -15.63 28.02
CA ASN A 50 -10.14 -14.56 28.79
C ASN A 50 -11.01 -13.29 28.86
N GLU A 51 -12.30 -13.41 28.59
CA GLU A 51 -13.26 -12.31 28.69
C GLU A 51 -13.44 -11.93 30.17
N PRO A 52 -13.32 -10.64 30.54
CA PRO A 52 -13.57 -10.22 31.91
C PRO A 52 -15.05 -10.47 32.27
N ILE A 53 -15.29 -10.77 33.55
CA ILE A 53 -16.63 -11.05 34.05
C ILE A 53 -17.24 -9.75 34.55
N ASN A 54 -18.51 -9.49 34.24
CA ASN A 54 -19.26 -8.36 34.78
C ASN A 54 -19.20 -8.39 36.33
N PRO A 55 -18.64 -7.36 36.98
CA PRO A 55 -18.44 -7.33 38.43
C PRO A 55 -19.74 -7.21 39.24
N GLY A 56 -20.89 -6.95 38.60
CA GLY A 56 -22.19 -6.85 39.25
C GLY A 56 -22.41 -5.50 39.93
N GLU A 57 -23.17 -5.50 41.03
CA GLU A 57 -23.45 -4.28 41.80
C GLU A 57 -22.30 -3.92 42.75
N TYR A 58 -22.07 -2.62 42.95
CA TYR A 58 -21.04 -2.13 43.87
C TYR A 58 -21.30 -2.61 45.31
N PRO A 59 -20.29 -3.17 45.99
CA PRO A 59 -20.46 -3.63 47.37
C PRO A 59 -20.47 -2.44 48.35
N GLU A 60 -21.64 -1.81 48.54
CA GLU A 60 -21.82 -0.64 49.41
C GLU A 60 -21.37 -0.90 50.86
N ASN A 61 -21.64 -2.10 51.38
CA ASN A 61 -21.25 -2.52 52.73
C ASN A 61 -20.01 -3.43 52.75
N GLY A 62 -19.26 -3.49 51.65
CA GLY A 62 -18.06 -4.31 51.52
C GLY A 62 -16.85 -3.74 52.27
N THR A 63 -15.84 -4.58 52.46
CA THR A 63 -14.52 -4.16 52.95
C THR A 63 -13.82 -3.27 51.91
N SER A 64 -12.84 -2.48 52.35
CA SER A 64 -12.02 -1.66 51.44
C SER A 64 -11.31 -2.49 50.36
N GLU A 65 -11.00 -3.76 50.65
CA GLU A 65 -10.40 -4.66 49.69
C GLU A 65 -11.40 -5.13 48.63
N GLU A 66 -12.64 -5.45 49.02
CA GLU A 66 -13.72 -5.83 48.10
C GLU A 66 -14.09 -4.67 47.17
N GLN A 67 -14.19 -3.45 47.69
CA GLN A 67 -14.45 -2.25 46.89
C GLN A 67 -13.33 -1.97 45.88
N ARG A 68 -12.06 -2.18 46.28
CA ARG A 68 -10.92 -2.03 45.37
C ARG A 68 -10.91 -3.10 44.28
N LYS A 69 -11.22 -4.35 44.62
CA LYS A 69 -11.34 -5.45 43.63
C LYS A 69 -12.46 -5.17 42.64
N TYR A 70 -13.61 -4.71 43.13
CA TYR A 70 -14.73 -4.29 42.28
C TYR A 70 -14.29 -3.21 41.28
N ASN A 71 -13.63 -2.13 41.75
CA ASN A 71 -13.20 -1.04 40.85
C ASN A 71 -12.21 -1.52 39.78
N TYR A 72 -11.31 -2.44 40.12
CA TYR A 72 -10.38 -3.03 39.15
C TYR A 72 -11.13 -3.88 38.10
N SER A 73 -12.02 -4.78 38.55
CA SER A 73 -12.82 -5.61 37.62
C SER A 73 -13.83 -4.79 36.80
N LEU A 74 -14.33 -3.67 37.33
CA LEU A 74 -15.17 -2.73 36.58
C LEU A 74 -14.38 -2.08 35.45
N SER A 75 -13.16 -1.63 35.72
CA SER A 75 -12.29 -1.07 34.67
C SER A 75 -12.03 -2.08 33.55
N GLU A 76 -11.69 -3.33 33.90
CA GLU A 76 -11.47 -4.39 32.89
C GLU A 76 -12.74 -4.68 32.09
N TRP A 77 -13.91 -4.66 32.73
CA TRP A 77 -15.20 -4.86 32.07
C TRP A 77 -15.58 -3.71 31.14
N GLU A 78 -15.34 -2.46 31.54
CA GLU A 78 -15.59 -1.26 30.72
C GLU A 78 -14.69 -1.25 29.47
N ASP A 79 -13.40 -1.57 29.62
CA ASP A 79 -12.47 -1.70 28.49
C ASP A 79 -12.92 -2.81 27.52
N TYR A 80 -13.44 -3.93 28.03
CA TYR A 80 -14.00 -4.99 27.21
C TYR A 80 -15.26 -4.56 26.46
N GLN A 81 -16.18 -3.84 27.11
CA GLN A 81 -17.38 -3.32 26.44
C GLN A 81 -17.02 -2.31 25.34
N ALA A 82 -16.10 -1.38 25.61
CA ALA A 82 -15.61 -0.43 24.61
C ALA A 82 -14.97 -1.15 23.40
N TYR A 83 -14.22 -2.23 23.65
CA TYR A 83 -13.67 -3.06 22.58
C TYR A 83 -14.76 -3.75 21.77
N GLN A 84 -15.77 -4.36 22.41
CA GLN A 84 -16.89 -4.99 21.71
C GLN A 84 -17.69 -4.00 20.87
N GLU A 85 -17.91 -2.79 21.37
CA GLU A 85 -18.56 -1.69 20.64
C GLU A 85 -17.75 -1.31 19.40
N MET A 86 -16.43 -1.11 19.52
CA MET A 86 -15.55 -0.86 18.37
C MET A 86 -15.65 -1.97 17.32
N MET A 87 -15.64 -3.23 17.75
CA MET A 87 -15.71 -4.37 16.83
C MET A 87 -17.06 -4.43 16.09
N GLN A 88 -18.15 -4.15 16.80
CA GLN A 88 -19.48 -4.06 16.21
C GLN A 88 -19.55 -2.89 15.22
N GLU A 89 -19.02 -1.71 15.55
CA GLU A 89 -18.96 -0.58 14.64
C GLU A 89 -18.15 -0.92 13.37
N LEU A 90 -17.03 -1.64 13.49
CA LEU A 90 -16.25 -2.09 12.33
C LEU A 90 -17.04 -3.06 11.45
N GLU A 91 -17.79 -3.99 12.05
CA GLU A 91 -18.66 -4.92 11.32
C GLU A 91 -19.78 -4.19 10.58
N ASP A 92 -20.42 -3.22 11.24
CA ASP A 92 -21.51 -2.39 10.68
C ASP A 92 -21.02 -1.38 9.63
N SER A 93 -19.73 -1.02 9.63
CA SER A 93 -19.14 0.02 8.77
C SER A 93 -18.89 -0.40 7.32
N SER A 94 -19.37 -1.57 6.87
CA SER A 94 -19.10 -2.18 5.55
C SER A 94 -17.62 -2.43 5.23
N LEU A 95 -16.73 -2.35 6.24
CA LEU A 95 -15.29 -2.50 6.06
C LEU A 95 -14.89 -3.86 5.46
N THR A 96 -15.60 -4.92 5.84
CA THR A 96 -15.43 -6.27 5.26
C THR A 96 -15.68 -6.26 3.76
N GLU A 97 -16.84 -5.75 3.34
CA GLU A 97 -17.28 -5.73 1.94
C GLU A 97 -16.31 -4.92 1.08
N ILE A 98 -15.93 -3.72 1.56
CA ILE A 98 -14.95 -2.86 0.89
C ILE A 98 -13.61 -3.59 0.76
N THR A 99 -13.14 -4.24 1.82
CA THR A 99 -11.89 -5.00 1.79
C THR A 99 -11.92 -6.13 0.76
N GLN A 100 -13.03 -6.88 0.70
CA GLN A 100 -13.21 -7.96 -0.27
C GLN A 100 -13.26 -7.44 -1.72
N VAL A 101 -14.03 -6.38 -1.98
CA VAL A 101 -14.14 -5.79 -3.32
C VAL A 101 -12.78 -5.31 -3.82
N PHE A 102 -12.05 -4.54 -3.00
CA PHE A 102 -10.73 -4.05 -3.39
C PHE A 102 -9.68 -5.17 -3.48
N ALA A 103 -9.79 -6.24 -2.69
CA ALA A 103 -8.93 -7.41 -2.82
C ALA A 103 -9.16 -8.12 -4.17
N VAL A 104 -10.41 -8.34 -4.57
CA VAL A 104 -10.74 -8.95 -5.87
C VAL A 104 -10.26 -8.08 -7.03
N LEU A 105 -10.51 -6.77 -6.98
CA LEU A 105 -10.01 -5.83 -8.00
C LEU A 105 -8.47 -5.83 -8.07
N SER A 106 -7.80 -5.87 -6.92
CA SER A 106 -6.34 -5.94 -6.84
C SER A 106 -5.80 -7.24 -7.44
N ILE A 107 -6.49 -8.37 -7.30
CA ILE A 107 -6.11 -9.64 -7.95
C ILE A 107 -6.27 -9.55 -9.47
N LEU A 108 -7.41 -9.03 -9.93
CA LEU A 108 -7.72 -8.91 -11.36
C LEU A 108 -6.73 -8.02 -12.11
N VAL A 109 -6.26 -6.93 -11.49
CA VAL A 109 -5.33 -5.98 -12.11
C VAL A 109 -3.87 -6.26 -11.74
N GLY A 110 -3.62 -6.77 -10.54
CA GLY A 110 -2.28 -7.05 -10.01
C GLY A 110 -1.57 -8.20 -10.72
N ILE A 111 -2.26 -9.29 -11.04
CA ILE A 111 -1.65 -10.41 -11.79
C ILE A 111 -1.14 -9.94 -13.17
N PRO A 112 -1.96 -9.26 -14.01
CA PRO A 112 -1.47 -8.66 -15.24
C PRO A 112 -0.33 -7.65 -15.00
N ALA A 113 -0.43 -6.77 -14.00
CA ALA A 113 0.63 -5.80 -13.71
C ALA A 113 1.98 -6.47 -13.43
N ILE A 114 2.00 -7.51 -12.58
CA ILE A 114 3.20 -8.30 -12.29
C ILE A 114 3.80 -8.88 -13.58
N ALA A 115 2.98 -9.49 -14.43
CA ALA A 115 3.42 -10.05 -15.70
C ALA A 115 3.99 -8.98 -16.65
N MET A 116 3.36 -7.81 -16.73
CA MET A 116 3.84 -6.70 -17.57
C MET A 116 5.18 -6.14 -17.08
N PHE A 117 5.39 -6.00 -15.76
CA PHE A 117 6.68 -5.57 -15.21
C PHE A 117 7.77 -6.64 -15.36
N TRP A 118 7.42 -7.93 -15.21
CA TRP A 118 8.37 -9.03 -15.38
C TRP A 118 8.88 -9.13 -16.83
N THR A 119 7.96 -8.98 -17.78
CA THR A 119 8.23 -9.04 -19.23
C THR A 119 8.67 -7.72 -19.83
N GLN A 120 8.60 -6.62 -19.07
CA GLN A 120 8.92 -5.26 -19.53
C GLN A 120 8.10 -4.84 -20.76
N ASN A 121 6.82 -5.20 -20.75
CA ASN A 121 5.91 -4.91 -21.84
C ASN A 121 5.60 -3.39 -21.92
N GLU A 122 5.33 -2.87 -23.12
CA GLU A 122 4.94 -1.47 -23.35
C GLU A 122 3.75 -1.00 -22.51
N LYS A 123 2.86 -1.92 -22.10
CA LYS A 123 1.68 -1.62 -21.26
C LYS A 123 1.98 -1.61 -19.77
N MET A 124 3.23 -1.83 -19.33
CA MET A 124 3.55 -1.92 -17.89
C MET A 124 3.14 -0.67 -17.10
N LEU A 125 3.24 0.52 -17.69
CA LEU A 125 2.84 1.75 -17.01
C LEU A 125 1.33 1.80 -16.77
N GLN A 126 0.54 1.40 -17.76
CA GLN A 126 -0.92 1.44 -17.69
C GLN A 126 -1.42 0.50 -16.59
N PHE A 127 -0.92 -0.74 -16.60
CA PHE A 127 -1.26 -1.72 -15.56
C PHE A 127 -0.67 -1.36 -14.20
N GLY A 128 0.54 -0.78 -14.16
CA GLY A 128 1.16 -0.29 -12.93
C GLY A 128 0.37 0.82 -12.27
N ILE A 129 -0.02 1.85 -13.03
CA ILE A 129 -0.86 2.94 -12.52
C ILE A 129 -2.24 2.41 -12.11
N ALA A 130 -2.85 1.52 -12.91
CA ALA A 130 -4.16 0.95 -12.59
C ALA A 130 -4.11 0.15 -11.28
N TYR A 131 -3.11 -0.71 -11.10
CA TYR A 131 -2.92 -1.46 -9.86
C TYR A 131 -2.68 -0.52 -8.68
N GLY A 132 -1.75 0.42 -8.83
CA GLY A 132 -1.44 1.41 -7.80
C GLY A 132 -2.64 2.26 -7.39
N ALA A 133 -3.45 2.70 -8.35
CA ALA A 133 -4.65 3.49 -8.08
C ALA A 133 -5.69 2.67 -7.31
N ILE A 134 -5.97 1.43 -7.75
CA ILE A 134 -6.94 0.54 -7.07
C ILE A 134 -6.50 0.26 -5.64
N THR A 135 -5.24 -0.11 -5.42
CA THR A 135 -4.74 -0.39 -4.07
C THR A 135 -4.76 0.86 -3.20
N THR A 136 -4.36 2.02 -3.74
CA THR A 136 -4.34 3.28 -2.97
C THR A 136 -5.74 3.71 -2.56
N ILE A 137 -6.69 3.69 -3.49
CA ILE A 137 -8.09 4.05 -3.20
C ILE A 137 -8.66 3.10 -2.15
N GLY A 138 -8.41 1.79 -2.30
CA GLY A 138 -8.86 0.79 -1.33
C GLY A 138 -8.28 1.00 0.07
N GLU A 139 -6.96 1.20 0.18
CA GLU A 139 -6.32 1.43 1.48
C GLU A 139 -6.74 2.75 2.13
N VAL A 140 -6.87 3.83 1.35
CA VAL A 140 -7.33 5.12 1.88
C VAL A 140 -8.77 5.04 2.33
N TRP A 141 -9.64 4.36 1.59
CA TRP A 141 -11.05 4.20 1.98
C TRP A 141 -11.18 3.37 3.26
N LYS A 142 -10.51 2.21 3.33
CA LYS A 142 -10.48 1.38 4.55
C LYS A 142 -9.94 2.16 5.74
N ALA A 143 -8.85 2.90 5.56
CA ALA A 143 -8.28 3.73 6.61
C ALA A 143 -9.25 4.84 7.04
N TYR A 144 -9.94 5.49 6.10
CA TYR A 144 -10.90 6.55 6.40
C TYR A 144 -12.06 6.06 7.26
N ILE A 145 -12.58 4.86 6.98
CA ILE A 145 -13.65 4.27 7.79
C ILE A 145 -13.13 3.83 9.16
N SER A 146 -12.04 3.06 9.17
CA SER A 146 -11.51 2.49 10.41
C SER A 146 -10.87 3.52 11.35
N SER A 147 -10.37 4.65 10.83
CA SER A 147 -9.66 5.63 11.66
C SER A 147 -10.53 6.27 12.71
N ASP A 148 -11.79 6.57 12.38
CA ASP A 148 -12.71 7.24 13.32
C ASP A 148 -13.21 6.28 14.39
N ILE A 149 -13.50 5.03 14.01
CA ILE A 149 -13.93 3.96 14.92
C ILE A 149 -12.81 3.64 15.92
N ILE A 150 -11.58 3.40 15.41
CA ILE A 150 -10.43 3.09 16.25
C ILE A 150 -10.03 4.30 17.12
N ALA A 151 -10.14 5.53 16.60
CA ALA A 151 -9.87 6.72 17.40
C ALA A 151 -10.85 6.87 18.56
N SER A 152 -12.14 6.63 18.32
CA SER A 152 -13.18 6.68 19.36
C SER A 152 -12.94 5.65 20.46
N PHE A 153 -12.55 4.43 20.07
CA PHE A 153 -12.11 3.40 21.03
C PHE A 153 -10.86 3.81 21.81
N MET A 154 -9.85 4.36 21.15
CA MET A 154 -8.64 4.82 21.85
C MET A 154 -8.97 5.95 22.83
N GLU A 155 -9.93 6.82 22.51
CA GLU A 155 -10.35 7.91 23.40
C GLU A 155 -11.20 7.41 24.60
N SER A 156 -11.88 6.27 24.49
CA SER A 156 -12.68 5.71 25.58
C SER A 156 -11.88 4.92 26.62
N VAL A 157 -10.70 4.40 26.24
CA VAL A 157 -9.84 3.61 27.14
C VAL A 157 -8.88 4.52 27.96
N PRO A 158 -8.69 4.27 29.27
CA PRO A 158 -7.78 5.05 30.10
C PRO A 158 -6.35 5.13 29.53
N GLY A 159 -5.89 6.36 29.23
CA GLY A 159 -4.56 6.61 28.66
C GLY A 159 -4.44 6.38 27.15
N GLY A 160 -5.51 5.94 26.47
CA GLY A 160 -5.51 5.76 25.01
C GLY A 160 -5.70 7.06 24.22
N ALA A 161 -6.29 8.10 24.81
CA ALA A 161 -6.55 9.38 24.15
C ALA A 161 -5.28 10.06 23.61
N ASP A 162 -4.13 9.88 24.28
CA ASP A 162 -2.83 10.40 23.82
C ASP A 162 -2.33 9.75 22.52
N TYR A 163 -2.96 8.63 22.12
CA TYR A 163 -2.58 7.79 21.00
C TYR A 163 -3.61 7.75 19.86
N SER A 164 -4.81 8.35 20.04
CA SER A 164 -5.89 8.32 19.04
C SER A 164 -5.51 8.96 17.70
N TRP A 165 -4.54 9.90 17.72
CA TRP A 165 -3.99 10.50 16.51
C TRP A 165 -3.30 9.49 15.58
N MET A 166 -2.79 8.36 16.12
CA MET A 166 -2.18 7.29 15.31
C MET A 166 -3.21 6.60 14.41
N ALA A 167 -4.46 6.48 14.86
CA ALA A 167 -5.53 5.97 14.00
C ALA A 167 -5.82 6.96 12.86
N LYS A 168 -5.84 8.27 13.14
CA LYS A 168 -6.13 9.32 12.15
C LYS A 168 -5.02 9.52 11.12
N ILE A 169 -3.75 9.32 11.50
CA ILE A 169 -2.63 9.45 10.56
C ILE A 169 -2.57 8.32 9.53
N SER A 170 -3.24 7.19 9.80
CA SER A 170 -3.28 6.03 8.92
C SER A 170 -3.77 6.39 7.50
N VAL A 171 -4.79 7.26 7.39
CA VAL A 171 -5.33 7.74 6.11
C VAL A 171 -4.26 8.43 5.26
N LEU A 172 -3.46 9.29 5.90
CA LEU A 172 -2.39 10.02 5.23
C LEU A 172 -1.23 9.10 4.86
N THR A 173 -0.84 8.18 5.74
CA THR A 173 0.22 7.22 5.43
C THR A 173 -0.15 6.29 4.28
N SER A 174 -1.40 5.80 4.23
CA SER A 174 -1.91 4.98 3.13
C SER A 174 -1.86 5.71 1.79
N GLY A 175 -2.23 7.00 1.77
CA GLY A 175 -2.12 7.85 0.58
C GLY A 175 -0.68 8.04 0.10
N ILE A 176 0.25 8.31 1.01
CA ILE A 176 1.68 8.50 0.66
C ILE A 176 2.28 7.23 0.07
N CYS A 177 2.03 6.07 0.67
CA CYS A 177 2.50 4.78 0.15
C CYS A 177 2.03 4.55 -1.29
N GLY A 178 0.77 4.89 -1.58
CA GLY A 178 0.18 4.83 -2.91
C GLY A 178 0.84 5.76 -3.93
N ILE A 179 1.12 7.00 -3.55
CA ILE A 179 1.80 7.97 -4.42
C ILE A 179 3.22 7.51 -4.74
N VAL A 180 3.96 7.03 -3.73
CA VAL A 180 5.33 6.51 -3.90
C VAL A 180 5.32 5.31 -4.84
N PHE A 181 4.33 4.42 -4.71
CA PHE A 181 4.14 3.30 -5.61
C PHE A 181 3.97 3.73 -7.07
N ILE A 182 3.06 4.68 -7.32
CA ILE A 182 2.78 5.18 -8.67
C ILE A 182 4.02 5.89 -9.25
N ALA A 183 4.73 6.66 -8.42
CA ALA A 183 5.98 7.30 -8.81
C ALA A 183 7.04 6.27 -9.23
N LEU A 184 7.19 5.17 -8.48
CA LEU A 184 8.10 4.09 -8.85
C LEU A 184 7.72 3.43 -10.18
N ALA A 185 6.43 3.21 -10.44
CA ALA A 185 5.96 2.68 -11.72
C ALA A 185 6.32 3.61 -12.89
N ILE A 186 6.17 4.93 -12.71
CA ILE A 186 6.53 5.94 -13.72
C ILE A 186 8.04 5.96 -13.95
N VAL A 187 8.85 5.99 -12.89
CA VAL A 187 10.32 6.01 -12.98
C VAL A 187 10.82 4.76 -13.70
N LEU A 188 10.35 3.59 -13.30
CA LEU A 188 10.72 2.33 -13.95
C LEU A 188 10.31 2.35 -15.43
N HIS A 189 9.09 2.80 -15.77
CA HIS A 189 8.68 2.90 -17.17
C HIS A 189 9.61 3.78 -18.00
N ASN A 190 9.92 4.98 -17.50
CA ASN A 190 10.80 5.93 -18.19
C ASN A 190 12.23 5.38 -18.34
N MET A 191 12.75 4.64 -17.36
CA MET A 191 14.06 4.00 -17.47
C MET A 191 14.13 2.98 -18.62
N TYR A 192 13.07 2.20 -18.87
CA TYR A 192 13.09 1.19 -19.94
C TYR A 192 12.70 1.72 -21.32
N HIS A 193 11.85 2.74 -21.41
CA HIS A 193 11.34 3.22 -22.70
C HIS A 193 11.97 4.52 -23.21
N ASN A 194 12.80 5.22 -22.43
CA ASN A 194 13.50 6.43 -22.92
C ASN A 194 14.53 6.15 -24.03
N LEU A 195 15.01 4.91 -24.20
CA LEU A 195 16.03 4.60 -25.21
C LEU A 195 15.46 4.28 -26.60
N ASN A 196 14.25 3.73 -26.67
CA ASN A 196 13.65 3.30 -27.94
C ASN A 196 12.91 4.43 -28.68
N THR A 197 12.80 5.61 -28.08
CA THR A 197 12.02 6.75 -28.62
C THR A 197 12.79 8.07 -28.67
N MET A 198 14.04 8.13 -28.18
CA MET A 198 14.88 9.29 -28.45
C MET A 198 15.34 9.24 -29.91
N PRO A 199 14.94 10.21 -30.77
CA PRO A 199 15.49 10.29 -32.11
C PRO A 199 17.01 10.43 -32.00
N GLU A 200 17.76 9.69 -32.82
CA GLU A 200 19.19 9.96 -32.99
C GLU A 200 19.37 11.46 -33.19
N SER A 201 20.17 12.07 -32.33
CA SER A 201 20.55 13.47 -32.43
C SER A 201 20.80 13.83 -33.89
N GLY A 202 20.06 14.81 -34.42
CA GLY A 202 20.16 15.26 -35.81
C GLY A 202 21.55 15.80 -36.21
N PHE A 203 22.50 15.81 -35.27
CA PHE A 203 23.92 16.09 -35.52
C PHE A 203 24.73 14.87 -36.01
N HIS A 204 24.14 13.66 -36.05
CA HIS A 204 24.76 12.44 -36.58
C HIS A 204 24.15 11.95 -37.90
N LEU A 205 23.46 12.81 -38.65
CA LEU A 205 23.10 12.51 -40.03
C LEU A 205 24.39 12.34 -40.84
N LYS A 206 24.73 11.09 -41.20
CA LYS A 206 25.70 10.83 -42.28
C LYS A 206 25.11 11.45 -43.55
N VAL A 207 25.62 12.62 -43.93
CA VAL A 207 25.38 13.18 -45.25
C VAL A 207 26.10 12.27 -46.23
N ASP A 208 25.35 11.36 -46.87
CA ASP A 208 25.82 10.67 -48.06
C ASP A 208 26.03 11.73 -49.14
N ASN A 209 27.28 12.17 -49.32
CA ASN A 209 27.64 13.03 -50.42
C ASN A 209 27.56 12.19 -51.71
N PRO A 210 26.64 12.49 -52.64
CA PRO A 210 26.55 11.72 -53.86
C PRO A 210 27.79 11.99 -54.70
N GLY A 211 28.40 10.92 -55.20
CA GLY A 211 29.57 11.01 -56.07
C GLY A 211 29.25 11.83 -57.33
N PHE A 212 30.03 12.89 -57.55
CA PHE A 212 30.25 13.48 -58.86
C PHE A 212 31.75 13.62 -59.12
N SER A 213 32.09 13.23 -60.34
CA SER A 213 33.39 13.06 -60.96
C SER A 213 34.25 14.33 -61.06
N ASP A 214 35.56 14.11 -61.05
CA ASP A 214 36.64 14.76 -61.80
C ASP A 214 36.61 16.29 -62.01
N SER A 215 37.64 16.98 -61.51
CA SER A 215 38.62 17.66 -62.38
C SER A 215 39.79 18.26 -61.59
N ASN A 216 40.94 18.23 -62.26
CA ASN A 216 42.28 18.65 -61.85
C ASN A 216 42.46 20.16 -61.55
N HIS A 217 43.55 20.40 -60.82
CA HIS A 217 44.52 21.53 -60.89
C HIS A 217 44.40 22.75 -59.97
N GLY A 218 45.56 23.04 -59.37
CA GLY A 218 45.99 24.32 -58.80
C GLY A 218 46.07 24.29 -57.27
N ASP A 219 47.19 24.49 -56.58
CA ASP A 219 48.56 24.79 -56.98
C ASP A 219 49.46 24.48 -55.77
N ASN A 220 50.73 24.24 -56.04
CA ASN A 220 51.80 24.34 -55.05
C ASN A 220 51.84 25.76 -54.46
N ASP A 221 52.33 25.88 -53.22
CA ASP A 221 53.22 26.93 -52.69
C ASP A 221 53.16 26.82 -51.15
N LEU A 222 54.24 26.52 -50.41
CA LEU A 222 55.37 27.41 -50.06
C LEU A 222 54.96 28.81 -49.62
#